data_AF-A0A852LEJ3-F1
#
_entry.id   AF-A0A852LEJ3-F1
#
_cell.length_a   1.000
_cell.length_b   1.000
_cell.length_c   1.000
_cell.angle_alpha   90.00
_cell.angle_beta   90.00
_cell.angle_gamma   90.00
#
_symmetry.space_group_name_H-M   'P 1'
#
loop_
_entity.id
_entity.type
_entity.pdbx_description
1 polymer ?
#
loop_
_entity_poly.entity_id
_entity_poly.type
_entity_poly.pdbx_seq_one_letter_code
_entity_poly.pdbx_strand_id
1 'polypeptide(L)' 'VEDMASPDSCTCRTDEGQLVEGLQEAMLETVIPRGDADRVMVVLGEHRGKV' A
#
# COMPACT_ATOMS: atom_id res chain seq x y z
N VAL A 1 1.45 1.60 -2.66
CA VAL A 1 0.75 0.85 -3.73
C VAL A 1 0.31 1.84 -4.78
N GLU A 2 0.65 1.61 -6.05
CA GLU A 2 0.31 2.49 -7.17
C GLU A 2 -0.98 2.02 -7.86
N ASP A 3 -1.13 0.69 -8.03
CA ASP A 3 -2.32 0.08 -8.64
C ASP A 3 -2.57 -1.33 -8.09
N MET A 4 -3.82 -1.77 -8.10
CA MET A 4 -4.26 -3.11 -7.69
C MET A 4 -4.70 -3.91 -8.92
N ALA A 5 -3.95 -4.95 -9.28
CA ALA A 5 -4.25 -5.79 -10.43
C ALA A 5 -5.31 -6.87 -10.11
N SER A 6 -5.31 -7.35 -8.87
CA SER A 6 -6.30 -8.29 -8.31
C SER A 6 -6.49 -7.96 -6.81
N PRO A 7 -7.41 -8.65 -6.09
CA PRO A 7 -7.55 -8.45 -4.65
C PRO A 7 -6.28 -8.70 -3.84
N ASP A 8 -5.36 -9.54 -4.34
CA ASP A 8 -4.16 -10.04 -3.66
C ASP A 8 -2.85 -9.73 -4.40
N SER A 9 -2.90 -9.01 -5.52
CA SER A 9 -1.70 -8.61 -6.26
C SER A 9 -1.74 -7.15 -6.69
N CYS A 10 -0.58 -6.51 -6.69
CA CYS A 10 -0.46 -5.08 -6.92
C CYS A 10 0.82 -4.69 -7.64
N THR A 11 0.83 -3.44 -8.08
CA THR A 11 2.01 -2.75 -8.57
C THR A 11 2.48 -1.76 -7.50
N CYS A 12 3.74 -1.85 -7.10
CA CYS A 12 4.35 -0.93 -6.15
C CYS A 12 5.56 -0.22 -6.74
N ARG A 13 5.85 0.94 -6.18
CA ARG A 13 7.11 1.65 -6.40
C ARG A 13 7.99 1.47 -5.17
N THR A 14 9.23 1.05 -5.35
CA THR A 14 10.23 0.99 -4.27
C THR A 14 10.71 2.39 -3.91
N ASP A 15 11.40 2.53 -2.78
CA ASP A 15 11.96 3.82 -2.34
C ASP A 15 13.03 4.36 -3.33
N GLU A 16 13.70 3.47 -4.07
CA GLU A 16 14.61 3.83 -5.16
C GLU A 16 13.88 4.23 -6.46
N GLY A 17 12.55 4.22 -6.46
CA GLY A 17 11.71 4.64 -7.57
C GLY A 17 11.40 3.53 -8.60
N GLN A 18 11.85 2.29 -8.38
CA GLN A 18 11.61 1.18 -9.31
C GLN A 18 10.16 0.71 -9.22
N LEU A 19 9.51 0.55 -10.38
CA LEU A 19 8.17 -0.03 -10.45
C LEU A 19 8.28 -1.56 -10.51
N VAL A 20 7.55 -2.24 -9.63
CA VAL A 20 7.52 -3.71 -9.55
C VAL A 20 6.06 -4.16 -9.62
N GLU A 21 5.75 -4.96 -10.63
CA GLU A 21 4.41 -5.46 -10.92
C GLU A 21 4.23 -6.90 -10.39
N GLY A 22 2.97 -7.30 -10.16
CA GLY A 22 2.63 -8.67 -9.79
C GLY A 22 3.06 -9.07 -8.37
N LEU A 23 3.34 -8.10 -7.50
CA LEU A 23 3.68 -8.35 -6.11
C LEU A 23 2.46 -8.91 -5.39
N GLN A 24 2.64 -10.07 -4.74
CA GLN A 24 1.62 -10.67 -3.89
C GLN A 24 1.53 -9.90 -2.58
N GLU A 25 0.32 -9.67 -2.07
CA GLU A 25 0.09 -8.96 -0.79
C GLU A 25 0.91 -9.58 0.35
N ALA A 26 1.06 -10.91 0.36
CA ALA A 26 1.83 -11.65 1.37
C ALA A 26 3.35 -11.34 1.36
N MET A 27 3.87 -10.67 0.33
CA MET A 27 5.26 -10.22 0.25
C MET A 27 5.46 -8.80 0.81
N LEU A 28 4.37 -8.12 1.17
CA LEU A 28 4.37 -6.73 1.59
C LEU A 28 4.02 -6.59 3.07
N GLU A 29 4.34 -5.44 3.64
CA GLU A 29 3.93 -5.05 4.97
C GLU A 29 3.26 -3.68 4.97
N THR A 30 2.43 -3.42 5.98
CA THR A 30 1.86 -2.09 6.19
C THR A 30 2.87 -1.22 6.91
N VAL A 31 3.27 -0.12 6.27
CA VAL A 31 4.14 0.89 6.90
C VAL A 31 3.28 1.88 7.67
N ILE A 32 3.62 2.09 8.93
CA ILE A 32 3.01 3.13 9.78
C ILE A 32 3.90 4.37 9.72
N PRO A 33 3.39 5.52 9.21
CA PRO A 33 4.14 6.77 9.19
C PRO A 33 4.54 7.21 10.60
N ARG A 34 5.65 7.94 10.72
CA ARG A 34 6.18 8.39 12.01
C ARG A 34 5.92 9.85 12.31
N GLY A 35 5.57 10.67 11.32
CA GLY A 35 5.26 12.08 11.51
C GLY A 35 3.83 12.27 11.99
N ASP A 36 3.63 13.17 12.95
CA ASP A 36 2.29 13.48 13.49
C ASP A 36 1.33 14.07 12.46
N ALA A 37 1.86 14.62 11.36
CA ALA A 37 1.08 15.20 10.26
C ALA A 37 0.97 14.27 9.03
N ASP A 38 1.56 13.07 9.09
CA ASP A 38 1.50 12.12 8.00
C ASP A 38 0.09 11.51 7.88
N ARG A 39 -0.30 11.16 6.66
CA ARG A 39 -1.63 10.59 6.39
C ARG A 39 -1.52 9.08 6.22
N VAL A 40 -2.58 8.38 6.62
CA VAL A 40 -2.71 6.93 6.46
C VAL A 40 -3.98 6.61 5.71
N MET A 41 -3.92 5.64 4.81
CA MET A 41 -5.14 5.08 4.22
C MET A 41 -5.61 3.90 5.07
N VAL A 42 -6.90 3.90 5.44
CA VAL A 42 -7.52 2.77 6.11
C VAL A 42 -7.81 1.68 5.07
N VAL A 43 -7.14 0.54 5.18
CA VAL A 43 -7.24 -0.54 4.18
C VAL A 43 -8.21 -1.66 4.54
N LEU A 44 -8.63 -1.75 5.81
CA LEU A 44 -9.53 -2.79 6.32
C LEU A 44 -10.60 -2.23 7.27
N GLY A 45 -11.72 -2.95 7.43
CA GLY A 45 -12.79 -2.63 8.37
C GLY A 45 -13.78 -1.55 7.89
N GLU A 46 -14.63 -1.09 8.81
CA GLU A 46 -15.76 -0.17 8.52
C GLU A 46 -15.31 1.17 7.90
N HIS A 47 -14.09 1.62 8.19
CA HIS A 47 -13.56 2.88 7.70
C HIS A 47 -12.67 2.74 6.46
N ARG A 48 -12.67 1.58 5.81
CA ARG A 48 -11.88 1.30 4.61
C ARG A 48 -12.08 2.38 3.53
N GLY A 49 -10.98 2.84 2.95
CA GLY A 49 -10.93 3.84 1.87
C GLY A 49 -10.85 5.29 2.36
N LYS A 50 -10.87 5.55 3.67
CA LYS A 50 -10.59 6.89 4.23
C LYS A 50 -9.10 7.15 4.31
N VAL A 51 -8.69 8.41 4.16
CA VAL A 51 -7.31 8.94 4.26
C VAL A 51 -7.25 10.08 5.27
#